data_AF-A0A897NRR6-F1
#
_entry.id   AF-A0A897NRR6-F1
#
_cell.length_a   1.000
_cell.length_b   1.000
_cell.length_c   1.000
_cell.angle_alpha   90.00
_cell.angle_beta   90.00
_cell.angle_gamma   90.00
#
_symmetry.space_group_name_H-M   'P 1'
#
loop_
_entity.id
_entity.type
_entity.pdbx_description
1 polymer ?
#
loop_
_entity_poly.entity_id
_entity_poly.type
_entity_poly.pdbx_seq_one_letter_code
_entity_poly.pdbx_strand_id
1 'polypeptide(L)'
;MSEGASFSQQLESHTDAYLDSFQAGIELLPELLEQYAAGEDYSETIESIEDFESDCDDRNLAIVALITNADPIDMGKLNTRINYNQSALVEFYRTIDVVVNITERIAHEIDMMRPAHDNACFEGLQRMAAEVADTTELLEAVIERFVRDLGTYEASDSLTEEIQAIRDMESRCDEIRNDVIATAFADDSIEQPLMYRELAILFDDLANQMEDITEEIIIVASNAPGIVAEDGPDIN
;
A
#
# COMPACT_ATOMS: atom_id res chain seq x y z
N MET A 1 -5.00 7.94 38.54
CA MET A 1 -4.64 6.79 37.68
C MET A 1 -3.86 7.39 36.53
N SER A 2 -2.72 6.83 36.13
CA SER A 2 -2.12 7.20 34.86
C SER A 2 -3.17 6.82 33.82
N GLU A 3 -3.82 7.80 33.18
CA GLU A 3 -4.65 7.51 32.01
C GLU A 3 -3.69 7.03 30.93
N GLY A 4 -3.55 5.70 30.84
CA GLY A 4 -2.90 5.09 29.68
C GLY A 4 -3.68 5.49 28.43
N ALA A 5 -3.01 5.54 27.28
CA ALA A 5 -3.66 5.79 26.00
C ALA A 5 -4.85 4.84 25.84
N SER A 6 -5.99 5.37 25.39
CA SER A 6 -7.16 4.56 25.03
C SER A 6 -6.82 3.59 23.89
N PHE A 7 -7.64 2.56 23.69
CA PHE A 7 -7.42 1.59 22.62
C PHE A 7 -7.26 2.26 21.24
N SER A 8 -8.14 3.22 20.90
CA SER A 8 -8.05 3.95 19.63
C SER A 8 -6.75 4.73 19.50
N GLN A 9 -6.30 5.41 20.56
CA GLN A 9 -5.02 6.12 20.55
C GLN A 9 -3.82 5.19 20.41
N GLN A 10 -3.90 3.97 20.95
CA GLN A 10 -2.86 2.96 20.73
C GLN A 10 -2.89 2.48 19.28
N LEU A 11 -4.06 2.16 18.74
CA LEU A 11 -4.21 1.72 17.36
C LEU A 11 -3.74 2.79 16.37
N GLU A 12 -4.15 4.04 16.56
CA GLU A 12 -3.68 5.21 15.79
C GLU A 12 -2.15 5.30 15.87
N SER A 13 -1.57 5.36 17.08
CA SER A 13 -0.11 5.48 17.23
C SER A 13 0.68 4.31 16.65
N HIS A 14 0.15 3.09 16.68
CA HIS A 14 0.78 1.94 16.05
C HIS A 14 0.65 1.99 14.51
N THR A 15 -0.47 2.50 14.01
CA THR A 15 -0.71 2.70 12.57
C THR A 15 0.20 3.78 12.02
N ASP A 16 0.25 4.96 12.63
CA ASP A 16 1.12 6.07 12.19
C ASP A 16 2.57 5.59 12.06
N ALA A 17 3.05 4.89 13.10
CA ALA A 17 4.42 4.39 13.10
C ALA A 17 4.65 3.19 12.15
N TYR A 18 3.60 2.50 11.71
CA TYR A 18 3.67 1.51 10.61
C TYR A 18 3.75 2.24 9.28
N LEU A 19 2.93 3.27 9.08
CA LEU A 19 2.86 4.03 7.83
C LEU A 19 4.15 4.80 7.55
N ASP A 20 4.82 5.33 8.59
CA ASP A 20 6.17 5.91 8.46
C ASP A 20 7.16 4.94 7.77
N SER A 21 7.15 3.66 8.17
CA SER A 21 8.02 2.62 7.59
C SER A 21 7.54 2.18 6.20
N PHE A 22 6.22 2.04 6.04
CA PHE A 22 5.57 1.68 4.78
C PHE A 22 5.91 2.68 3.66
N GLN A 23 5.76 3.98 3.92
CA GLN A 23 6.07 5.04 2.97
C GLN A 23 7.55 4.99 2.59
N ALA A 24 8.43 4.96 3.59
CA ALA A 24 9.88 4.96 3.37
C ALA A 24 10.34 3.77 2.51
N GLY A 25 9.78 2.57 2.72
CA GLY A 25 10.11 1.39 1.93
C GLY A 25 9.70 1.52 0.44
N ILE A 26 8.50 2.02 0.18
CA ILE A 26 7.98 2.18 -1.19
C ILE A 26 8.70 3.29 -1.95
N GLU A 27 9.06 4.38 -1.28
CA GLU A 27 9.79 5.51 -1.88
C GLU A 27 11.20 5.14 -2.37
N LEU A 28 11.79 4.07 -1.84
CA LEU A 28 13.08 3.55 -2.31
C LEU A 28 12.99 2.83 -3.65
N LEU A 29 11.80 2.43 -4.10
CA LEU A 29 11.68 1.64 -5.32
C LEU A 29 12.08 2.43 -6.59
N PRO A 30 11.64 3.68 -6.81
CA PRO A 30 12.17 4.52 -7.88
C PRO A 30 13.68 4.73 -7.79
N GLU A 31 14.22 4.96 -6.59
CA GLU A 31 15.65 5.15 -6.35
C GLU A 31 16.46 3.90 -6.74
N LEU A 32 15.99 2.72 -6.34
CA LEU A 32 16.60 1.45 -6.73
C LEU A 32 16.70 1.30 -8.25
N LEU A 33 15.63 1.61 -8.98
CA LEU A 33 15.62 1.49 -10.44
C LEU A 33 16.52 2.53 -11.11
N GLU A 34 16.62 3.74 -10.54
CA GLU A 34 17.53 4.78 -11.03
C GLU A 34 18.99 4.36 -10.83
N GLN A 35 19.36 3.92 -9.62
CA GLN A 35 20.71 3.43 -9.30
C GLN A 35 21.06 2.23 -10.19
N TYR A 36 20.13 1.28 -10.37
CA TYR A 36 20.30 0.14 -11.26
C TYR A 36 20.60 0.57 -12.70
N ALA A 37 19.81 1.50 -13.25
CA ALA A 37 19.98 1.99 -14.62
C ALA A 37 21.26 2.82 -14.79
N ALA A 38 21.71 3.52 -13.75
CA ALA A 38 22.96 4.26 -13.74
C ALA A 38 24.21 3.35 -13.61
N GLY A 39 24.01 2.07 -13.32
CA GLY A 39 25.09 1.12 -13.02
C GLY A 39 25.79 1.43 -11.69
N GLU A 40 25.07 2.06 -10.77
CA GLU A 40 25.52 2.36 -9.41
C GLU A 40 25.36 1.14 -8.50
N ASP A 41 25.98 1.20 -7.32
CA ASP A 41 25.77 0.17 -6.29
C ASP A 41 24.45 0.47 -5.58
N TYR A 42 23.52 -0.48 -5.64
CA TYR A 42 22.18 -0.38 -5.06
C TYR A 42 21.96 -1.40 -3.93
N SER A 43 23.01 -2.08 -3.47
CA SER A 43 22.90 -3.10 -2.43
C SER A 43 22.41 -2.55 -1.09
N GLU A 44 22.84 -1.34 -0.70
CA GLU A 44 22.35 -0.65 0.51
C GLU A 44 20.86 -0.28 0.40
N THR A 45 20.38 0.03 -0.81
CA THR A 45 18.96 0.33 -1.06
C THR A 45 18.10 -0.92 -0.89
N ILE A 46 18.56 -2.07 -1.39
CA ILE A 46 17.88 -3.36 -1.17
C ILE A 46 17.85 -3.71 0.32
N GLU A 47 18.98 -3.62 1.02
CA GLU A 47 19.05 -3.87 2.47
C GLU A 47 18.11 -2.94 3.24
N SER A 48 17.97 -1.68 2.82
CA SER A 48 17.02 -0.74 3.43
C SER A 48 15.56 -1.14 3.19
N ILE A 49 15.21 -1.62 1.99
CA ILE A 49 13.87 -2.13 1.69
C ILE A 49 13.56 -3.37 2.55
N GLU A 50 14.52 -4.29 2.71
CA GLU A 50 14.40 -5.47 3.59
C GLU A 50 14.21 -5.05 5.06
N ASP A 51 14.99 -4.08 5.55
CA ASP A 51 14.86 -3.56 6.92
C ASP A 51 13.48 -2.92 7.14
N PHE A 52 12.96 -2.16 6.17
CA PHE A 52 11.63 -1.57 6.26
C PHE A 52 10.51 -2.61 6.18
N GLU A 53 10.67 -3.66 5.38
CA GLU A 53 9.74 -4.80 5.34
C GLU A 53 9.67 -5.48 6.71
N SER A 54 10.83 -5.82 7.28
CA SER A 54 10.88 -6.47 8.59
C SER A 54 10.29 -5.58 9.69
N ASP A 55 10.52 -4.27 9.65
CA ASP A 55 9.93 -3.32 10.58
C ASP A 55 8.40 -3.25 10.43
N CYS A 56 7.88 -3.26 9.20
CA CYS A 56 6.44 -3.31 8.91
C CYS A 56 5.82 -4.61 9.45
N ASP A 57 6.46 -5.75 9.19
CA ASP A 57 6.01 -7.08 9.62
C ASP A 57 5.84 -7.15 11.16
N ASP A 58 6.85 -6.68 11.91
CA ASP A 58 6.83 -6.61 13.37
C ASP A 58 5.70 -5.71 13.90
N ARG A 59 5.48 -4.57 13.23
CA ARG A 59 4.43 -3.60 13.58
C ARG A 59 3.04 -4.11 13.25
N ASN A 60 2.87 -4.77 12.10
CA ASN A 60 1.63 -5.42 11.70
C ASN A 60 1.24 -6.49 12.73
N LEU A 61 2.20 -7.33 13.13
CA LEU A 61 1.99 -8.31 14.19
C LEU A 61 1.54 -7.66 15.51
N ALA A 62 2.13 -6.53 15.89
CA ALA A 62 1.74 -5.79 17.09
C ALA A 62 0.32 -5.24 16.98
N ILE A 63 -0.07 -4.68 15.83
CA ILE A 63 -1.41 -4.16 15.55
C ILE A 63 -2.44 -5.29 15.58
N VAL A 64 -2.20 -6.39 14.87
CA VAL A 64 -3.08 -7.56 14.85
C VAL A 64 -3.23 -8.15 16.25
N ALA A 65 -2.14 -8.24 17.02
CA ALA A 65 -2.18 -8.68 18.40
C ALA A 65 -2.99 -7.71 19.28
N LEU A 66 -2.87 -6.40 19.10
CA LEU A 66 -3.65 -5.39 19.81
C LEU A 66 -5.15 -5.58 19.55
N ILE A 67 -5.54 -5.71 18.27
CA ILE A 67 -6.95 -5.87 17.86
C ILE A 67 -7.55 -7.18 18.39
N THR A 68 -6.82 -8.29 18.25
CA THR A 68 -7.33 -9.64 18.56
C THR A 68 -7.37 -9.95 20.05
N ASN A 69 -6.52 -9.33 20.86
CA ASN A 69 -6.50 -9.54 22.32
C ASN A 69 -7.38 -8.56 23.09
N ALA A 70 -7.86 -7.48 22.46
CA ALA A 70 -8.71 -6.51 23.12
C ALA A 70 -10.13 -7.04 23.32
N ASP A 71 -10.59 -7.02 24.57
CA ASP A 71 -11.97 -7.34 24.90
C ASP A 71 -12.89 -6.09 24.81
N PRO A 72 -14.23 -6.25 24.80
CA PRO A 72 -15.14 -5.12 24.73
C PRO A 72 -15.03 -4.12 25.90
N ILE A 73 -14.45 -4.52 27.03
CA ILE A 73 -14.22 -3.66 28.20
C ILE A 73 -12.96 -2.83 27.96
N ASP A 74 -11.90 -3.42 27.42
CA ASP A 74 -10.63 -2.78 27.06
C ASP A 74 -10.81 -1.74 25.94
N MET A 75 -11.62 -2.08 24.94
CA MET A 75 -11.98 -1.14 23.87
C MET A 75 -12.85 0.02 24.39
N GLY A 76 -13.68 -0.24 25.41
CA GLY A 76 -14.61 0.75 25.93
C GLY A 76 -15.74 1.09 24.95
N LYS A 77 -16.74 1.82 25.45
CA LYS A 77 -17.95 2.13 24.68
C LYS A 77 -17.69 2.96 23.43
N LEU A 78 -16.58 3.70 23.39
CA LEU A 78 -16.30 4.61 22.28
C LEU A 78 -15.72 3.91 21.04
N ASN A 79 -15.25 2.68 21.18
CA ASN A 79 -14.64 1.93 20.08
C ASN A 79 -15.59 0.87 19.52
N THR A 80 -16.89 1.18 19.51
CA THR A 80 -17.92 0.26 19.06
C THR A 80 -17.75 -0.08 17.56
N ARG A 81 -17.32 0.90 16.74
CA ARG A 81 -17.02 0.69 15.30
C ARG A 81 -15.88 -0.32 15.12
N ILE A 82 -14.80 -0.15 15.88
CA ILE A 82 -13.65 -1.07 15.89
C ILE A 82 -14.09 -2.47 16.35
N ASN A 83 -14.86 -2.56 17.45
CA ASN A 83 -15.31 -3.84 18.00
C ASN A 83 -16.11 -4.67 16.98
N TYR A 84 -17.03 -4.03 16.25
CA TYR A 84 -17.82 -4.73 15.23
C TYR A 84 -17.02 -5.13 13.99
N ASN A 85 -15.90 -4.46 13.72
CA ASN A 85 -15.10 -4.67 12.53
C ASN A 85 -13.75 -5.37 12.81
N GLN A 86 -13.53 -5.95 14.00
CA GLN A 86 -12.23 -6.57 14.36
C GLN A 86 -11.68 -7.51 13.28
N SER A 87 -12.50 -8.41 12.74
CA SER A 87 -12.06 -9.34 11.69
C SER A 87 -11.70 -8.64 10.39
N ALA A 88 -12.52 -7.67 9.97
CA ALA A 88 -12.25 -6.89 8.76
C ALA A 88 -11.02 -6.00 8.93
N LEU A 89 -10.79 -5.43 10.12
CA LEU A 89 -9.58 -4.67 10.43
C LEU A 89 -8.32 -5.54 10.40
N VAL A 90 -8.40 -6.79 10.86
CA VAL A 90 -7.26 -7.72 10.76
C VAL A 90 -6.94 -8.02 9.29
N GLU A 91 -7.95 -8.24 8.44
CA GLU A 91 -7.70 -8.44 7.00
C GLU A 91 -7.17 -7.16 6.35
N PHE A 92 -7.73 -5.98 6.69
CA PHE A 92 -7.23 -4.68 6.23
C PHE A 92 -5.72 -4.50 6.46
N TYR A 93 -5.23 -4.72 7.69
CA TYR A 93 -3.79 -4.59 7.95
C TYR A 93 -2.95 -5.67 7.25
N ARG A 94 -3.51 -6.86 6.99
CA ARG A 94 -2.81 -7.86 6.16
C ARG A 94 -2.71 -7.42 4.71
N THR A 95 -3.76 -6.79 4.15
CA THR A 95 -3.72 -6.25 2.79
C THR A 95 -2.66 -5.17 2.66
N ILE A 96 -2.56 -4.26 3.65
CA ILE A 96 -1.50 -3.24 3.68
C ILE A 96 -0.11 -3.90 3.61
N ASP A 97 0.09 -4.97 4.38
CA ASP A 97 1.35 -5.69 4.44
C ASP A 97 1.76 -6.34 3.11
N VAL A 98 0.80 -6.75 2.28
CA VAL A 98 1.09 -7.34 0.97
C VAL A 98 1.82 -6.34 0.07
N VAL A 99 1.52 -5.04 0.17
CA VAL A 99 2.21 -3.99 -0.61
C VAL A 99 3.70 -3.95 -0.28
N VAL A 100 4.05 -4.03 1.00
CA VAL A 100 5.45 -4.03 1.45
C VAL A 100 6.18 -5.28 0.98
N ASN A 101 5.55 -6.45 1.12
CA ASN A 101 6.05 -7.73 0.61
C ASN A 101 6.31 -7.70 -0.91
N ILE A 102 5.40 -7.10 -1.70
CA ILE A 102 5.58 -6.97 -3.14
C ILE A 102 6.74 -6.01 -3.46
N THR A 103 6.87 -4.91 -2.72
CA THR A 103 7.97 -3.94 -2.89
C THR A 103 9.33 -4.59 -2.71
N GLU A 104 9.52 -5.34 -1.62
CA GLU A 104 10.73 -6.12 -1.36
C GLU A 104 10.98 -7.15 -2.47
N ARG A 105 9.92 -7.88 -2.86
CA ARG A 105 10.02 -8.84 -3.95
C ARG A 105 10.47 -8.21 -5.26
N ILE A 106 9.96 -7.04 -5.63
CA ILE A 106 10.41 -6.32 -6.82
C ILE A 106 11.91 -6.04 -6.75
N ALA A 107 12.39 -5.55 -5.60
CA ALA A 107 13.80 -5.24 -5.42
C ALA A 107 14.71 -6.46 -5.66
N HIS A 108 14.32 -7.61 -5.10
CA HIS A 108 15.01 -8.88 -5.33
C HIS A 108 14.94 -9.39 -6.77
N GLU A 109 13.79 -9.27 -7.43
CA GLU A 109 13.64 -9.70 -8.82
C GLU A 109 14.49 -8.84 -9.76
N ILE A 110 14.65 -7.54 -9.51
CA ILE A 110 15.58 -6.68 -10.26
C ILE A 110 17.03 -7.14 -10.09
N ASP A 111 17.49 -7.40 -8.86
CA ASP A 111 18.86 -7.86 -8.63
C ASP A 111 19.14 -9.25 -9.21
N MET A 112 18.16 -10.15 -9.13
CA MET A 112 18.28 -11.53 -9.59
C MET A 112 18.21 -11.62 -11.12
N MET A 113 17.23 -10.97 -11.74
CA MET A 113 16.99 -11.06 -13.18
C MET A 113 17.93 -10.16 -13.99
N ARG A 114 18.30 -9.00 -13.44
CA ARG A 114 19.17 -7.99 -14.08
C ARG A 114 18.69 -7.63 -15.49
N PRO A 115 17.46 -7.10 -15.62
CA PRO A 115 16.92 -6.75 -16.93
C PRO A 115 17.77 -5.68 -17.62
N ALA A 116 17.88 -5.73 -18.95
CA ALA A 116 18.51 -4.63 -19.67
C ALA A 116 17.75 -3.32 -19.39
N HIS A 117 18.43 -2.21 -19.12
CA HIS A 117 17.76 -0.96 -18.71
C HIS A 117 17.70 0.09 -19.83
N ASP A 118 18.55 -0.01 -20.86
CA ASP A 118 18.56 0.90 -22.02
C ASP A 118 17.47 0.51 -23.05
N ASN A 119 16.21 0.50 -22.62
CA ASN A 119 15.05 0.23 -23.48
C ASN A 119 13.73 0.74 -22.88
N ALA A 120 12.73 0.91 -23.76
CA ALA A 120 11.41 1.42 -23.39
C ALA A 120 10.62 0.51 -22.42
N CYS A 121 10.93 -0.78 -22.32
CA CYS A 121 10.26 -1.66 -21.35
C CYS A 121 10.70 -1.31 -19.92
N PHE A 122 12.00 -1.10 -19.70
CA PHE A 122 12.53 -0.70 -18.40
C PHE A 122 12.09 0.72 -18.01
N GLU A 123 12.05 1.65 -18.96
CA GLU A 123 11.45 2.99 -18.75
C GLU A 123 9.99 2.90 -18.28
N GLY A 124 9.22 1.94 -18.80
CA GLY A 124 7.86 1.68 -18.35
C GLY A 124 7.80 1.21 -16.89
N LEU A 125 8.68 0.30 -16.48
CA LEU A 125 8.78 -0.14 -15.08
C LEU A 125 9.12 1.02 -14.14
N GLN A 126 10.05 1.90 -14.54
CA GLN A 126 10.38 3.12 -13.78
C GLN A 126 9.18 4.05 -13.64
N ARG A 127 8.36 4.19 -14.69
CA ARG A 127 7.13 4.98 -14.62
C ARG A 127 6.10 4.37 -13.67
N MET A 128 5.93 3.06 -13.65
CA MET A 128 5.04 2.39 -12.69
C MET A 128 5.52 2.60 -11.25
N ALA A 129 6.83 2.45 -11.00
CA ALA A 129 7.43 2.72 -9.70
C ALA A 129 7.15 4.15 -9.21
N ALA A 130 7.28 5.13 -10.11
CA ALA A 130 7.02 6.54 -9.81
C ALA A 130 5.53 6.80 -9.50
N GLU A 131 4.60 6.24 -10.28
CA GLU A 131 3.16 6.39 -10.04
C GLU A 131 2.73 5.82 -8.67
N VAL A 132 3.30 4.67 -8.30
CA VAL A 132 3.10 4.05 -6.97
C VAL A 132 3.66 4.99 -5.89
N ALA A 133 4.94 5.37 -5.97
CA ALA A 133 5.60 6.20 -4.96
C ALA A 133 4.91 7.56 -4.78
N ASP A 134 4.53 8.23 -5.87
CA ASP A 134 3.82 9.53 -5.85
C ASP A 134 2.43 9.43 -5.17
N THR A 135 1.83 8.23 -5.14
CA THR A 135 0.49 7.99 -4.58
C THR A 135 0.56 7.45 -3.14
N THR A 136 1.72 6.99 -2.68
CA THR A 136 1.90 6.42 -1.33
C THR A 136 1.55 7.40 -0.22
N GLU A 137 1.97 8.67 -0.31
CA GLU A 137 1.64 9.72 0.67
C GLU A 137 0.12 9.92 0.78
N LEU A 138 -0.60 9.84 -0.35
CA LEU A 138 -2.05 9.95 -0.37
C LEU A 138 -2.72 8.75 0.30
N LEU A 139 -2.24 7.53 -0.01
CA LEU A 139 -2.75 6.31 0.60
C LEU A 139 -2.56 6.30 2.12
N GLU A 140 -1.39 6.70 2.60
CA GLU A 140 -1.11 6.87 4.03
C GLU A 140 -2.11 7.84 4.67
N ALA A 141 -2.30 9.03 4.10
CA ALA A 141 -3.23 10.01 4.63
C ALA A 141 -4.68 9.49 4.70
N VAL A 142 -5.09 8.67 3.72
CA VAL A 142 -6.38 7.98 3.71
C VAL A 142 -6.49 6.96 4.85
N ILE A 143 -5.46 6.12 5.04
CA ILE A 143 -5.42 5.11 6.12
C ILE A 143 -5.44 5.78 7.49
N GLU A 144 -4.60 6.78 7.73
CA GLU A 144 -4.54 7.52 9.00
C GLU A 144 -5.91 8.12 9.35
N ARG A 145 -6.52 8.81 8.37
CA ARG A 145 -7.84 9.44 8.56
C ARG A 145 -8.89 8.39 8.87
N PHE A 146 -8.90 7.31 8.11
CA PHE A 146 -9.83 6.21 8.32
C PHE A 146 -9.70 5.59 9.72
N VAL A 147 -8.48 5.26 10.17
CA VAL A 147 -8.25 4.68 11.50
C VAL A 147 -8.65 5.63 12.62
N ARG A 148 -8.32 6.92 12.48
CA ARG A 148 -8.77 7.97 13.40
C ARG A 148 -10.29 8.07 13.48
N ASP A 149 -10.97 8.00 12.33
CA ASP A 149 -12.44 8.08 12.26
C ASP A 149 -13.13 6.86 12.89
N LEU A 150 -12.50 5.69 12.89
CA LEU A 150 -13.01 4.52 13.61
C LEU A 150 -13.03 4.72 15.14
N GLY A 151 -12.11 5.54 15.65
CA GLY A 151 -12.00 5.89 17.07
C GLY A 151 -12.93 7.01 17.54
N THR A 152 -13.68 7.64 16.62
CA THR A 152 -14.58 8.77 16.93
C THR A 152 -16.05 8.48 16.56
N TYR A 153 -16.98 9.34 17.02
CA TYR A 153 -18.41 9.28 16.64
C TYR A 153 -18.87 10.45 15.79
N GLU A 154 -17.99 11.43 15.59
CA GLU A 154 -18.32 12.58 14.75
C GLU A 154 -18.34 12.10 13.30
N ALA A 155 -19.20 12.73 12.48
CA ALA A 155 -19.18 12.49 11.05
C ALA A 155 -17.87 13.08 10.52
N SER A 156 -17.13 12.30 9.74
CA SER A 156 -15.91 12.76 9.09
C SER A 156 -16.18 13.27 7.68
N ASP A 157 -15.22 14.01 7.15
CA ASP A 157 -15.20 14.38 5.73
C ASP A 157 -15.04 13.11 4.88
N SER A 158 -15.60 13.14 3.67
CA SER A 158 -15.59 11.97 2.79
C SER A 158 -14.18 11.59 2.32
N LEU A 159 -13.91 10.30 2.16
CA LEU A 159 -12.67 9.71 1.60
C LEU A 159 -12.76 9.47 0.08
N THR A 160 -13.86 9.87 -0.55
CA THR A 160 -14.19 9.52 -1.95
C THR A 160 -13.23 10.09 -2.98
N GLU A 161 -12.81 11.35 -2.83
CA GLU A 161 -11.88 12.00 -3.77
C GLU A 161 -10.51 11.34 -3.73
N GLU A 162 -9.99 11.04 -2.53
CA GLU A 162 -8.70 10.39 -2.37
C GLU A 162 -8.70 8.94 -2.85
N ILE A 163 -9.77 8.18 -2.53
CA ILE A 163 -9.95 6.82 -3.05
C ILE A 163 -10.00 6.82 -4.58
N GLN A 164 -10.73 7.77 -5.19
CA GLN A 164 -10.78 7.87 -6.65
C GLN A 164 -9.40 8.18 -7.26
N ALA A 165 -8.59 9.01 -6.61
CA ALA A 165 -7.24 9.29 -7.10
C ALA A 165 -6.32 8.05 -7.06
N ILE A 166 -6.49 7.16 -6.06
CA ILE A 166 -5.77 5.88 -5.98
C ILE A 166 -6.24 4.93 -7.10
N ARG A 167 -7.55 4.86 -7.37
CA ARG A 167 -8.09 4.11 -8.53
C ARG A 167 -7.56 4.63 -9.86
N ASP A 168 -7.48 5.95 -10.01
CA ASP A 168 -6.93 6.56 -11.21
C ASP A 168 -5.43 6.23 -11.37
N MET A 169 -4.68 6.06 -10.27
CA MET A 169 -3.28 5.58 -10.30
C MET A 169 -3.20 4.13 -10.76
N GLU A 170 -4.02 3.25 -10.19
CA GLU A 170 -4.09 1.83 -10.60
C GLU A 170 -4.29 1.75 -12.11
N SER A 171 -5.28 2.47 -12.62
CA SER A 171 -5.61 2.45 -14.06
C SER A 171 -4.47 2.98 -14.94
N ARG A 172 -3.65 3.94 -14.46
CA ARG A 172 -2.45 4.40 -15.17
C ARG A 172 -1.36 3.33 -15.18
N CYS A 173 -1.13 2.64 -14.07
CA CYS A 173 -0.21 1.50 -13.99
C CYS A 173 -0.67 0.37 -14.94
N ASP A 174 -1.97 0.11 -14.98
CA ASP A 174 -2.62 -0.89 -15.81
C ASP A 174 -2.40 -0.64 -17.32
N GLU A 175 -2.46 0.64 -17.73
CA GLU A 175 -2.11 1.12 -19.08
C GLU A 175 -0.60 0.95 -19.36
N ILE A 176 0.27 1.35 -18.44
CA ILE A 176 1.74 1.23 -18.61
C ILE A 176 2.16 -0.25 -18.71
N ARG A 177 1.60 -1.13 -17.87
CA ARG A 177 1.82 -2.58 -17.93
C ARG A 177 1.53 -3.11 -19.33
N ASN A 178 0.37 -2.75 -19.88
CA ASN A 178 -0.05 -3.19 -21.20
C ASN A 178 0.92 -2.70 -22.29
N ASP A 179 1.39 -1.45 -22.20
CA ASP A 179 2.37 -0.89 -23.12
C ASP A 179 3.75 -1.59 -23.01
N VAL A 180 4.23 -1.87 -21.80
CA VAL A 180 5.48 -2.62 -21.57
C VAL A 180 5.39 -4.01 -22.19
N ILE A 181 4.30 -4.75 -21.92
CA ILE A 181 4.09 -6.09 -22.46
C ILE A 181 4.01 -6.04 -23.99
N ALA A 182 3.21 -5.13 -24.55
CA ALA A 182 3.08 -4.99 -26.00
C ALA A 182 4.43 -4.68 -26.67
N THR A 183 5.20 -3.76 -26.08
CA THR A 183 6.53 -3.37 -26.57
C THR A 183 7.52 -4.53 -26.50
N ALA A 184 7.58 -5.23 -25.37
CA ALA A 184 8.48 -6.35 -25.16
C ALA A 184 8.30 -7.43 -26.24
N PHE A 185 7.06 -7.76 -26.60
CA PHE A 185 6.76 -8.78 -27.60
C PHE A 185 6.83 -8.29 -29.06
N ALA A 186 6.79 -6.98 -29.30
CA ALA A 186 6.81 -6.41 -30.65
C ALA A 186 8.22 -6.00 -31.11
N ASP A 187 9.11 -5.66 -30.18
CA ASP A 187 10.47 -5.23 -30.49
C ASP A 187 11.45 -6.41 -30.49
N ASP A 188 11.90 -6.79 -31.70
CA ASP A 188 12.86 -7.89 -31.92
C ASP A 188 14.24 -7.66 -31.24
N SER A 189 14.54 -6.44 -30.76
CA SER A 189 15.75 -6.16 -29.98
C SER A 189 15.67 -6.59 -28.52
N ILE A 190 14.46 -6.84 -28.01
CA ILE A 190 14.23 -7.32 -26.65
C ILE A 190 14.46 -8.84 -26.61
N GLU A 191 15.61 -9.24 -26.06
CA GLU A 191 16.01 -10.66 -26.02
C GLU A 191 15.12 -11.51 -25.10
N GLN A 192 14.53 -10.90 -24.07
CA GLN A 192 13.80 -11.59 -23.00
C GLN A 192 12.42 -10.96 -22.75
N PRO A 193 11.47 -11.06 -23.72
CA PRO A 193 10.17 -10.43 -23.60
C PRO A 193 9.33 -10.94 -22.42
N LEU A 194 9.50 -12.22 -22.07
CA LEU A 194 8.80 -12.83 -20.93
C LEU A 194 9.26 -12.23 -19.60
N MET A 195 10.53 -11.85 -19.47
CA MET A 195 11.04 -11.23 -18.24
C MET A 195 10.36 -9.89 -17.98
N TYR A 196 10.27 -9.02 -19.00
CA TYR A 196 9.56 -7.74 -18.85
C TYR A 196 8.07 -7.92 -18.61
N ARG A 197 7.44 -8.96 -19.16
CA ARG A 197 6.06 -9.29 -18.83
C ARG A 197 5.89 -9.62 -17.34
N GLU A 198 6.73 -10.49 -16.80
CA GLU A 198 6.64 -10.86 -15.38
C GLU A 198 6.92 -9.67 -14.47
N LEU A 199 7.92 -8.85 -14.80
CA LEU A 199 8.20 -7.62 -14.04
C LEU A 199 7.02 -6.64 -14.14
N ALA A 200 6.48 -6.38 -15.33
CA ALA A 200 5.33 -5.49 -15.49
C ALA A 200 4.11 -5.95 -14.70
N ILE A 201 3.83 -7.26 -14.67
CA ILE A 201 2.76 -7.82 -13.84
C ILE A 201 3.06 -7.63 -12.35
N LEU A 202 4.31 -7.81 -11.92
CA LEU A 202 4.66 -7.63 -10.51
C LEU A 202 4.52 -6.17 -10.04
N PHE A 203 4.88 -5.19 -10.87
CA PHE A 203 4.65 -3.76 -10.58
C PHE A 203 3.16 -3.40 -10.60
N ASP A 204 2.39 -4.05 -11.46
CA ASP A 204 0.94 -3.88 -11.53
C ASP A 204 0.25 -4.47 -10.30
N ASP A 205 0.68 -5.66 -9.87
CA ASP A 205 0.22 -6.29 -8.63
C ASP A 205 0.44 -5.34 -7.44
N LEU A 206 1.54 -4.58 -7.40
CA LEU A 206 1.79 -3.57 -6.35
C LEU A 206 0.73 -2.46 -6.37
N ALA A 207 0.45 -1.89 -7.54
CA ALA A 207 -0.56 -0.85 -7.69
C ALA A 207 -1.98 -1.35 -7.37
N ASN A 208 -2.32 -2.57 -7.80
CA ASN A 208 -3.57 -3.24 -7.48
C ASN A 208 -3.73 -3.43 -5.95
N GLN A 209 -2.67 -3.85 -5.24
CA GLN A 209 -2.75 -3.98 -3.79
C GLN A 209 -2.96 -2.64 -3.06
N MET A 210 -2.44 -1.53 -3.60
CA MET A 210 -2.76 -0.21 -3.06
C MET A 210 -4.24 0.16 -3.24
N GLU A 211 -4.87 -0.22 -4.36
CA GLU A 211 -6.31 -0.07 -4.57
C GLU A 211 -7.10 -0.99 -3.62
N ASP A 212 -6.72 -2.26 -3.47
CA ASP A 212 -7.38 -3.25 -2.60
C ASP A 212 -7.51 -2.73 -1.15
N ILE A 213 -6.50 -1.99 -0.66
CA ILE A 213 -6.57 -1.34 0.67
C ILE A 213 -7.76 -0.37 0.73
N THR A 214 -8.01 0.40 -0.32
CA THR A 214 -9.16 1.32 -0.39
C THR A 214 -10.49 0.58 -0.46
N GLU A 215 -10.54 -0.60 -1.10
CA GLU A 215 -11.73 -1.45 -1.11
C GLU A 215 -12.05 -1.97 0.30
N GLU A 216 -11.03 -2.40 1.05
CA GLU A 216 -11.20 -2.81 2.45
C GLU A 216 -11.67 -1.66 3.34
N ILE A 217 -11.21 -0.43 3.09
CA ILE A 217 -11.73 0.78 3.75
C ILE A 217 -13.23 0.94 3.48
N ILE A 218 -13.68 0.79 2.23
CA ILE A 218 -15.10 0.86 1.86
C ILE A 218 -15.90 -0.22 2.59
N ILE A 219 -15.40 -1.45 2.63
CA ILE A 219 -16.03 -2.58 3.31
C ILE A 219 -16.22 -2.30 4.80
N VAL A 220 -15.18 -1.83 5.49
CA VAL A 220 -15.26 -1.51 6.92
C VAL A 220 -16.15 -0.28 7.16
N ALA A 221 -16.03 0.76 6.34
CA ALA A 221 -16.83 1.98 6.42
C ALA A 221 -18.34 1.69 6.26
N SER A 222 -18.72 0.71 5.43
CA SER A 222 -20.11 0.30 5.25
C SER A 222 -20.80 -0.15 6.55
N ASN A 223 -20.02 -0.61 7.54
CA ASN A 223 -20.47 -1.01 8.86
C ASN A 223 -20.13 0.02 9.96
N ALA A 224 -19.65 1.20 9.59
CA ALA A 224 -19.24 2.29 10.49
C ALA A 224 -19.98 3.60 10.17
N PRO A 225 -21.21 3.80 10.68
CA PRO A 225 -22.02 4.97 10.35
C PRO A 225 -21.31 6.28 10.67
N GLY A 226 -21.15 7.17 9.68
CA GLY A 226 -20.49 8.48 9.82
C GLY A 226 -19.15 8.59 9.08
N ILE A 227 -18.64 7.49 8.52
CA ILE A 227 -17.52 7.45 7.58
C ILE A 227 -18.09 7.29 6.17
N VAL A 228 -17.70 8.16 5.23
CA VAL A 228 -18.18 8.12 3.84
C VAL A 228 -17.01 7.83 2.90
N ALA A 229 -16.84 6.56 2.55
CA ALA A 229 -15.78 6.07 1.64
C ALA A 229 -16.26 5.83 0.20
N GLU A 230 -17.58 5.77 -0.03
CA GLU A 230 -18.18 5.65 -1.36
C GLU A 230 -19.47 6.46 -1.39
N ASP A 231 -19.72 7.16 -2.48
CA ASP A 231 -21.03 7.77 -2.72
C ASP A 231 -22.05 6.67 -3.01
N GLY A 232 -23.18 6.69 -2.30
CA GLY A 232 -24.26 5.74 -2.55
C GLY A 232 -24.75 5.79 -4.00
N PRO A 233 -25.40 4.72 -4.51
CA PRO A 233 -25.86 4.69 -5.89
C PRO A 233 -26.74 5.90 -6.20
N ASP A 234 -26.41 6.56 -7.31
CA ASP A 234 -27.08 7.76 -7.78
C ASP A 234 -28.57 7.44 -8.03
N ILE A 235 -29.42 7.78 -7.06
CA ILE A 235 -30.88 7.58 -7.15
C ILE A 235 -31.48 8.69 -8.01
N ASN A 236 -31.28 8.58 -9.32
CA ASN A 236 -32.03 9.32 -10.34
C ASN A 236 -33.24 8.51 -10.84
#